data_AF-A0A381YSE9-F1
#
_entry.id   AF-A0A381YSE9-F1
#
_cell.length_a   1.000
_cell.length_b   1.000
_cell.length_c   1.000
_cell.angle_alpha   90.00
_cell.angle_beta   90.00
_cell.angle_gamma   90.00
#
_symmetry.space_group_name_H-M   'P 1'
#
loop_
_entity.id
_entity.type
_entity.pdbx_description
1 polymer ?
#
loop_
_entity_poly.entity_id
_entity_poly.type
_entity_poly.pdbx_seq_one_letter_code
_entity_poly.pdbx_strand_id
1 'polypeptide(L)'
;MLIPQNLLKPHTIQPQILHTSNFFDPACLEYINHLIDTEKWEDAWIGDTKKPKATEVRNTKNIIIAHHNDSDYLYQTIMRKFVEVNNKCFFYSLTSIYDVFILKYEVGHFYKPHLDIGGNATNRKLSLIVQLSN
;
A
#
# COMPACT_ATOMS: atom_id res chain seq x y z
N MET A 1 -14.46 -0.20 0.53
CA MET A 1 -15.25 1.00 0.89
C MET A 1 -15.18 2.00 -0.27
N LEU A 2 -16.27 2.73 -0.57
CA LEU A 2 -16.34 3.69 -1.68
C LEU A 2 -16.13 5.14 -1.19
N ILE A 3 -15.43 5.96 -1.96
CA ILE A 3 -15.15 7.39 -1.64
C ILE A 3 -16.20 8.31 -2.31
N PRO A 4 -16.75 9.33 -1.61
CA PRO A 4 -17.70 10.29 -2.19
C PRO A 4 -17.09 11.13 -3.35
N GLN A 5 -17.78 11.21 -4.48
CA GLN A 5 -17.26 11.80 -5.72
C GLN A 5 -17.17 13.34 -5.72
N ASN A 6 -17.86 14.03 -4.80
CA ASN A 6 -17.90 15.49 -4.74
C ASN A 6 -16.58 16.15 -4.29
N LEU A 7 -15.54 15.36 -4.01
CA LEU A 7 -14.27 15.84 -3.45
C LEU A 7 -13.12 15.89 -4.47
N LEU A 8 -13.33 15.60 -5.76
CA LEU A 8 -12.25 15.27 -6.70
C LEU A 8 -12.22 16.28 -7.88
N LYS A 9 -11.20 17.16 -7.93
CA LYS A 9 -10.83 17.99 -9.13
C LYS A 9 -9.75 17.26 -9.95
N PRO A 10 -9.36 17.65 -11.19
CA PRO A 10 -8.27 17.00 -11.95
C PRO A 10 -6.96 17.84 -12.01
N HIS A 11 -5.76 17.21 -12.07
CA HIS A 11 -4.44 17.90 -12.13
C HIS A 11 -3.45 17.37 -13.20
N THR A 12 -2.51 18.25 -13.61
CA THR A 12 -1.69 18.20 -14.84
C THR A 12 -0.15 18.34 -14.67
N ILE A 13 0.48 17.96 -13.55
CA ILE A 13 1.95 18.15 -13.33
C ILE A 13 2.67 16.83 -12.99
N GLN A 14 3.93 16.68 -13.46
CA GLN A 14 4.96 15.62 -13.24
C GLN A 14 4.85 14.88 -11.88
N PRO A 15 5.27 13.60 -11.77
CA PRO A 15 4.91 12.75 -10.63
C PRO A 15 5.42 13.34 -9.32
N GLN A 16 4.48 13.87 -8.55
CA GLN A 16 4.78 14.43 -7.24
C GLN A 16 5.12 13.25 -6.33
N ILE A 17 6.31 13.23 -5.74
CA ILE A 17 6.60 12.33 -4.62
C ILE A 17 6.38 13.18 -3.37
N LEU A 18 5.46 12.76 -2.51
CA LEU A 18 5.24 13.41 -1.23
C LEU A 18 5.78 12.53 -0.10
N HIS A 19 6.68 13.09 0.70
CA HIS A 19 7.20 12.44 1.89
C HIS A 19 6.55 13.03 3.15
N THR A 20 6.11 12.17 4.05
CA THR A 20 5.50 12.55 5.35
C THR A 20 6.08 11.67 6.45
N SER A 21 6.60 12.29 7.50
CA SER A 21 7.05 11.60 8.72
C SER A 21 5.90 11.31 9.67
N ASN A 22 6.08 10.33 10.57
CA ASN A 22 5.10 9.96 11.60
C ASN A 22 3.72 9.63 11.01
N PHE A 23 3.71 8.77 9.99
CA PHE A 23 2.51 8.44 9.22
C PHE A 23 1.44 7.75 10.06
N PHE A 24 1.85 6.79 10.90
CA PHE A 24 0.98 6.07 11.82
C PHE A 24 1.12 6.59 13.25
N ASP A 25 0.00 6.63 13.95
CA ASP A 25 -0.01 6.84 15.40
C ASP A 25 0.39 5.55 16.15
N PRO A 26 0.65 5.63 17.47
CA PRO A 26 1.07 4.47 18.25
C PRO A 26 0.08 3.29 18.20
N ALA A 27 -1.23 3.54 18.13
CA ALA A 27 -2.23 2.49 18.10
C ALA A 27 -2.21 1.72 16.76
N CYS A 28 -2.06 2.43 15.64
CA CYS A 28 -1.83 1.79 14.34
C CYS A 28 -0.54 0.96 14.36
N LEU A 29 0.54 1.48 14.94
CA LEU A 29 1.82 0.76 15.02
C LEU A 29 1.72 -0.50 15.89
N GLU A 30 1.02 -0.44 17.02
CA GLU A 30 0.75 -1.60 17.87
C GLU A 30 0.01 -2.70 17.10
N TYR A 31 -1.03 -2.33 16.35
CA TYR A 31 -1.76 -3.28 15.51
C TYR A 31 -0.89 -3.87 14.38
N ILE A 32 -0.08 -3.05 13.72
CA ILE A 32 0.85 -3.51 12.68
C ILE A 32 1.87 -4.49 13.27
N ASN A 33 2.42 -4.21 14.45
CA ASN A 33 3.35 -5.11 15.13
C ASN A 33 2.67 -6.42 15.53
N HIS A 34 1.44 -6.36 16.03
CA HIS A 34 0.65 -7.56 16.29
C HIS A 34 0.52 -8.44 15.04
N LEU A 35 0.17 -7.86 13.89
CA LEU A 35 0.10 -8.60 12.62
C LEU A 35 1.45 -9.20 12.23
N ILE A 36 2.56 -8.46 12.40
CA ILE A 36 3.91 -8.97 12.10
C ILE A 36 4.25 -10.21 12.92
N ASP A 37 3.80 -10.27 14.18
CA ASP A 37 4.09 -11.34 15.12
C ASP A 37 3.16 -12.55 14.98
N THR A 38 1.90 -12.33 14.59
CA THR A 38 0.86 -13.38 14.59
C THR A 38 0.48 -13.91 13.22
N GLU A 39 0.60 -13.09 12.17
CA GLU A 39 0.18 -13.48 10.83
C GLU A 39 1.25 -14.27 10.07
N LYS A 40 0.78 -15.04 9.10
CA LYS A 40 1.65 -15.84 8.24
C LYS A 40 2.27 -14.97 7.14
N TRP A 41 3.59 -15.02 7.04
CA TRP A 41 4.34 -14.50 5.90
C TRP A 41 4.24 -15.41 4.68
N GLU A 42 3.89 -14.84 3.53
CA GLU A 42 3.84 -15.53 2.23
C GLU A 42 4.90 -14.96 1.28
N ASP A 43 5.33 -15.74 0.28
CA ASP A 43 6.17 -15.20 -0.79
C ASP A 43 5.35 -14.21 -1.63
N ALA A 44 5.90 -12.99 -1.81
CA ALA A 44 5.22 -11.96 -2.57
C ALA A 44 5.20 -12.33 -4.07
N TRP A 45 4.02 -12.22 -4.68
CA TRP A 45 3.82 -12.51 -6.10
C TRP A 45 3.80 -11.24 -6.97
N ILE A 46 3.75 -11.46 -8.29
CA ILE A 46 3.77 -10.41 -9.32
C ILE A 46 2.51 -10.55 -10.17
N GLY A 47 1.82 -9.43 -10.38
CA GLY A 47 0.54 -9.40 -11.09
C GLY A 47 -0.54 -10.17 -10.34
N ASP A 48 -1.47 -10.77 -11.09
CA ASP A 48 -2.63 -11.47 -10.50
C ASP A 48 -2.38 -12.96 -10.23
N THR A 49 -1.20 -13.47 -10.59
CA THR A 49 -0.91 -14.89 -10.47
C THR A 49 -0.17 -15.16 -9.16
N LYS A 50 -0.85 -15.77 -8.19
CA LYS A 50 -0.19 -16.32 -7.00
C LYS A 50 0.87 -17.32 -7.44
N LYS A 51 2.14 -16.97 -7.22
CA LYS A 51 3.27 -17.88 -7.39
C LYS A 51 3.70 -18.31 -6.00
N PRO A 52 3.71 -19.62 -5.68
CA PRO A 52 3.99 -20.11 -4.34
C PRO A 52 5.47 -20.03 -3.96
N LYS A 53 6.30 -19.31 -4.73
CA LYS A 53 7.76 -19.26 -4.58
C LYS A 53 8.29 -17.89 -5.01
N ALA A 54 9.39 -17.50 -4.40
CA ALA A 54 10.26 -16.41 -4.86
C ALA A 54 10.52 -16.47 -6.37
N THR A 55 10.64 -15.29 -6.99
CA THR A 55 10.83 -15.14 -8.43
C THR A 55 12.13 -14.40 -8.73
N GLU A 56 12.59 -14.48 -9.97
CA GLU A 56 13.76 -13.72 -10.44
C GLU A 56 13.53 -12.19 -10.47
N VAL A 57 12.29 -11.73 -10.29
CA VAL A 57 11.93 -10.31 -10.31
C VAL A 57 11.79 -9.77 -8.89
N ARG A 58 11.26 -10.59 -7.97
CA ARG A 58 11.09 -10.28 -6.55
C ARG A 58 11.15 -11.55 -5.71
N ASN A 59 11.83 -11.48 -4.58
CA ASN A 59 11.96 -12.56 -3.58
C ASN A 59 11.65 -12.09 -2.15
N THR A 60 10.79 -11.07 -2.00
CA THR A 60 10.35 -10.59 -0.69
C THR A 60 9.20 -11.42 -0.15
N LYS A 61 8.91 -11.27 1.15
CA LYS A 61 7.72 -11.83 1.79
C LYS A 61 6.69 -10.74 2.07
N ASN A 62 5.41 -11.12 2.16
CA ASN A 62 4.34 -10.22 2.57
C ASN A 62 3.35 -10.86 3.56
N ILE A 63 2.71 -10.01 4.36
CA ILE A 63 1.43 -10.30 5.01
C ILE A 63 0.37 -9.52 4.23
N ILE A 64 -0.74 -10.18 3.94
CA ILE A 64 -1.88 -9.56 3.27
C ILE A 64 -2.89 -9.15 4.31
N ILE A 65 -3.18 -7.86 4.35
CA ILE A 65 -4.16 -7.33 5.27
C ILE A 65 -5.49 -7.32 4.54
N ALA A 66 -6.43 -8.15 4.96
CA ALA A 66 -7.80 -8.09 4.47
C ALA A 66 -8.56 -6.97 5.19
N HIS A 67 -9.51 -6.32 4.52
CA HIS A 67 -10.38 -5.35 5.18
C HIS A 67 -11.52 -6.06 5.92
N HIS A 68 -11.47 -6.06 7.25
CA HIS A 68 -12.51 -6.53 8.17
C HIS A 68 -12.53 -5.63 9.41
N ASN A 69 -13.38 -5.95 10.39
CA ASN A 69 -13.60 -5.09 11.56
C ASN A 69 -12.30 -4.75 12.32
N ASP A 70 -11.40 -5.72 12.50
CA ASP A 70 -10.17 -5.50 13.26
C ASP A 70 -9.13 -4.64 12.51
N SER A 71 -9.14 -4.70 11.19
CA SER A 71 -8.23 -3.91 10.35
C SER A 71 -8.83 -2.56 9.91
N ASP A 72 -10.11 -2.30 10.21
CA ASP A 72 -10.81 -1.10 9.74
C ASP A 72 -10.10 0.18 10.18
N TYR A 73 -9.61 0.23 11.41
CA TYR A 73 -8.88 1.40 11.91
C TYR A 73 -7.63 1.71 11.06
N LEU A 74 -6.83 0.70 10.72
CA LEU A 74 -5.67 0.84 9.84
C LEU A 74 -6.10 1.33 8.44
N TYR A 75 -7.14 0.73 7.86
CA TYR A 75 -7.70 1.13 6.58
C TYR A 75 -8.19 2.59 6.58
N GLN A 76 -8.91 3.02 7.63
CA GLN A 76 -9.38 4.40 7.77
C GLN A 76 -8.21 5.39 7.88
N THR A 77 -7.15 5.03 8.61
CA THR A 77 -5.95 5.87 8.71
C THR A 77 -5.25 6.01 7.37
N ILE A 78 -5.02 4.90 6.65
CA ILE A 78 -4.44 4.92 5.31
C ILE A 78 -5.33 5.73 4.36
N MET A 79 -6.66 5.52 4.39
CA MET A 79 -7.61 6.21 3.51
C MET A 79 -7.63 7.71 3.71
N ARG A 80 -7.71 8.18 4.96
CA ARG A 80 -7.66 9.61 5.27
C ARG A 80 -6.40 10.26 4.72
N LYS A 81 -5.26 9.57 4.83
CA LYS A 81 -3.98 10.07 4.33
C LYS A 81 -3.89 10.06 2.81
N PHE A 82 -4.34 9.01 2.13
CA PHE A 82 -4.43 9.00 0.66
C PHE A 82 -5.27 10.16 0.14
N VAL A 83 -6.44 10.40 0.74
CA VAL A 83 -7.32 11.51 0.35
C VAL A 83 -6.66 12.86 0.62
N GLU A 84 -6.04 13.03 1.77
CA GLU A 84 -5.31 14.25 2.13
C GLU A 84 -4.22 14.58 1.09
N VAL A 85 -3.38 13.59 0.77
CA VAL A 85 -2.29 13.72 -0.19
C VAL A 85 -2.81 13.93 -1.61
N ASN A 86 -3.81 13.16 -2.03
CA ASN A 86 -4.44 13.31 -3.32
C ASN A 86 -5.00 14.73 -3.51
N ASN A 87 -5.70 15.27 -2.53
CA ASN A 87 -6.30 16.61 -2.60
C ASN A 87 -5.29 17.76 -2.53
N LYS A 88 -4.06 17.50 -2.07
CA LYS A 88 -2.98 18.48 -2.07
C LYS A 88 -2.20 18.46 -3.39
N CYS A 89 -2.02 17.28 -3.97
CA CYS A 89 -0.99 17.04 -4.97
C CYS A 89 -1.56 16.59 -6.33
N PHE A 90 -2.39 15.56 -6.34
CA PHE A 90 -2.63 14.75 -7.54
C PHE A 90 -4.03 14.87 -8.12
N PHE A 91 -5.01 15.10 -7.25
CA PHE A 91 -6.40 15.33 -7.59
C PHE A 91 -6.88 14.24 -8.58
N TYR A 92 -6.65 12.98 -8.24
CA TYR A 92 -7.29 11.87 -8.93
C TYR A 92 -8.67 11.62 -8.36
N SER A 93 -9.56 11.07 -9.17
CA SER A 93 -10.80 10.50 -8.66
C SER A 93 -10.50 9.13 -8.01
N LEU A 94 -10.22 9.12 -6.71
CA LEU A 94 -9.99 7.89 -5.95
C LEU A 94 -11.32 7.28 -5.54
N THR A 95 -11.50 5.98 -5.77
CA THR A 95 -12.75 5.27 -5.43
C THR A 95 -12.56 4.15 -4.41
N SER A 96 -11.34 3.61 -4.29
CA SER A 96 -11.02 2.49 -3.41
C SER A 96 -9.54 2.43 -3.06
N ILE A 97 -9.23 1.69 -2.00
CA ILE A 97 -7.90 1.22 -1.64
C ILE A 97 -7.95 -0.30 -1.65
N TYR A 98 -6.94 -0.92 -2.22
CA TYR A 98 -6.78 -2.36 -2.33
C TYR A 98 -5.29 -2.68 -2.26
N ASP A 99 -4.95 -3.96 -2.12
CA ASP A 99 -3.56 -4.44 -2.06
C ASP A 99 -2.76 -3.86 -0.88
N VAL A 100 -3.36 -3.88 0.32
CA VAL A 100 -2.69 -3.46 1.55
C VAL A 100 -1.83 -4.61 2.07
N PHE A 101 -0.51 -4.41 2.08
CA PHE A 101 0.47 -5.42 2.44
C PHE A 101 1.49 -4.88 3.44
N ILE A 102 1.94 -5.73 4.36
CA ILE A 102 3.21 -5.53 5.08
C ILE A 102 4.29 -6.29 4.30
N LEU A 103 5.39 -5.63 3.94
CA LEU A 103 6.46 -6.20 3.13
C LEU A 103 7.72 -6.41 3.96
N LYS A 104 8.37 -7.57 3.81
CA LYS A 104 9.64 -7.88 4.47
C LYS A 104 10.75 -8.16 3.47
N TYR A 105 11.84 -7.42 3.64
CA TYR A 105 13.12 -7.63 2.95
C TYR A 105 14.10 -8.24 3.96
N GLU A 106 14.58 -9.44 3.67
CA GLU A 106 15.68 -10.08 4.41
C GLU A 106 16.99 -9.85 3.63
N VAL A 107 18.12 -10.27 4.20
CA VAL A 107 19.42 -10.13 3.53
C VAL A 107 19.38 -10.85 2.18
N GLY A 108 19.69 -10.12 1.10
CA GLY A 108 19.62 -10.63 -0.27
C GLY A 108 18.22 -10.58 -0.91
N HIS A 109 17.20 -10.07 -0.22
CA HIS A 109 15.90 -9.80 -0.84
C HIS A 109 15.94 -8.52 -1.69
N PHE A 110 15.22 -8.54 -2.81
CA PHE A 110 15.15 -7.46 -3.78
C PHE A 110 13.78 -7.42 -4.47
N TYR A 111 13.54 -6.29 -5.14
CA TYR A 111 12.53 -6.16 -6.18
C TYR A 111 13.18 -5.36 -7.33
N LYS A 112 13.27 -5.97 -8.52
CA LYS A 112 13.80 -5.30 -9.71
C LYS A 112 13.00 -4.03 -10.04
N PRO A 113 13.61 -3.06 -10.75
CA PRO A 113 12.89 -1.87 -11.22
C PRO A 113 11.60 -2.23 -11.95
N HIS A 114 10.49 -1.57 -11.59
CA HIS A 114 9.16 -1.85 -12.13
C HIS A 114 8.25 -0.63 -11.98
N LEU A 115 7.06 -0.72 -12.57
CA LEU A 115 5.92 0.16 -12.32
C LEU A 115 4.84 -0.63 -11.60
N ASP A 116 4.20 -0.02 -10.60
CA ASP A 116 3.07 -0.63 -9.89
C ASP A 116 1.80 -0.71 -10.73
N ILE A 117 1.73 0.10 -11.79
CA ILE A 117 0.65 0.14 -12.78
C ILE A 117 1.11 -0.55 -14.07
N GLY A 118 0.24 -1.39 -14.65
CA GLY A 118 0.52 -2.13 -15.88
C GLY A 118 -0.13 -3.51 -15.91
N GLY A 119 -0.15 -4.15 -17.08
CA GLY A 119 -0.88 -5.41 -17.27
C GLY A 119 -2.36 -5.25 -16.94
N ASN A 120 -2.88 -6.07 -16.03
CA ASN A 120 -4.27 -6.00 -15.56
C ASN A 120 -4.51 -4.91 -14.50
N ALA A 121 -3.46 -4.44 -13.82
CA ALA A 121 -3.52 -3.39 -12.80
C ALA A 121 -3.52 -2.00 -13.46
N THR A 122 -4.58 -1.69 -14.20
CA THR A 122 -4.73 -0.45 -14.99
C THR A 122 -5.34 0.72 -14.20
N ASN A 123 -5.85 0.44 -13.00
CA ASN A 123 -6.62 1.35 -12.17
C ASN A 123 -5.88 1.84 -10.91
N ARG A 124 -4.60 1.50 -10.73
CA ARG A 124 -3.76 2.04 -9.65
C ARG A 124 -3.33 3.46 -10.00
N LYS A 125 -3.69 4.45 -9.18
CA LYS A 125 -3.37 5.87 -9.42
C LYS A 125 -2.28 6.40 -8.50
N LEU A 126 -2.22 5.88 -7.28
CA LEU A 126 -1.28 6.29 -6.25
C LEU A 126 -0.77 5.03 -5.54
N SER A 127 0.52 4.99 -5.27
CA SER A 127 1.15 4.01 -4.38
C SER A 127 1.58 4.73 -3.11
N LEU A 128 1.36 4.09 -1.97
CA LEU A 128 1.78 4.58 -0.66
C LEU A 128 2.68 3.54 -0.02
N ILE A 129 3.87 3.98 0.39
CA ILE A 129 4.86 3.15 1.05
C ILE A 129 5.17 3.81 2.38
N VAL A 130 4.99 3.07 3.47
CA VAL A 130 5.41 3.48 4.82
C VAL A 130 6.57 2.61 5.22
N GLN A 131 7.70 3.23 5.57
CA GLN A 131 8.83 2.51 6.15
C GLN A 131 8.56 2.27 7.64
N LEU A 132 8.59 1.00 8.05
CA LEU A 132 8.35 0.57 9.43
C LEU A 132 9.65 0.23 10.18
N SER A 133 10.78 0.19 9.48
CA SER A 133 12.10 0.01 10.07
C SER A 133 12.56 1.32 10.72
N ASN A 134 13.15 1.20 11.91
CA ASN A 134 13.87 2.29 12.57
C ASN A 134 15.28 2.49 11.97
#